data_AF-A0A973R378-F1
#
_entry.id   AF-A0A973R378-F1
#
_cell.length_a   1.000
_cell.length_b   1.000
_cell.length_c   1.000
_cell.angle_alpha   90.00
_cell.angle_beta   90.00
_cell.angle_gamma   90.00
#
_symmetry.space_group_name_H-M   'P 1'
#
loop_
_entity.id
_entity.type
_entity.pdbx_description
1 polymer ?
#
loop_
_entity_poly.entity_id
_entity_poly.type
_entity_poly.pdbx_seq_one_letter_code
_entity_poly.pdbx_strand_id
1 'polypeptide(L)'
;MSDLQVDYQGLENFLDALGNAQIAFDTGGQAVTDYDKRLGPSVVEDALHDFLQRWNTGRAAIDSYFAALTKMVNGSIEALKKVDKDLADPTTTG
;
A
#
# COMPACT_ATOMS: atom_id res chain seq x y z
N MET A 1 -28.49 14.26 15.02
CA MET A 1 -27.87 14.05 13.70
C MET A 1 -26.78 13.03 13.93
N SER A 2 -26.91 11.87 13.29
CA SER A 2 -25.95 10.77 13.43
C SER A 2 -24.68 11.18 12.70
N ASP A 3 -23.79 11.86 13.42
CA ASP A 3 -22.44 12.12 12.96
C ASP A 3 -21.79 10.74 12.80
N LEU A 4 -21.63 10.31 11.56
CA LEU A 4 -20.79 9.17 11.25
C LEU A 4 -19.39 9.66 11.66
N GLN A 5 -19.01 9.41 12.92
CA GLN A 5 -17.64 9.50 13.42
C GLN A 5 -16.82 8.41 12.72
N VAL A 6 -16.71 8.52 11.41
CA VAL A 6 -15.70 7.83 10.64
C VAL A 6 -14.41 8.43 11.13
N ASP A 7 -13.57 7.58 11.72
CA ASP A 7 -12.21 7.96 12.07
C ASP A 7 -11.40 8.13 10.79
N TYR A 8 -11.63 9.23 10.09
CA TYR A 8 -10.88 9.63 8.90
C TYR A 8 -9.39 9.69 9.20
N GLN A 9 -9.05 10.11 10.42
CA GLN A 9 -7.67 10.14 10.91
C GLN A 9 -7.09 8.72 11.05
N GLY A 10 -7.88 7.75 11.50
CA GLY A 10 -7.51 6.33 11.52
C GLY A 10 -7.29 5.75 10.12
N LEU A 11 -8.10 6.14 9.13
CA LEU A 11 -7.92 5.73 7.74
C LEU A 11 -6.69 6.39 7.09
N GLU A 12 -6.44 7.66 7.39
CA GLU A 12 -5.23 8.37 6.96
C GLU A 12 -3.96 7.76 7.59
N ASN A 13 -3.99 7.47 8.89
CA ASN A 13 -2.90 6.77 9.58
C ASN A 13 -2.64 5.37 8.99
N PHE A 14 -3.69 4.67 8.58
CA PHE A 14 -3.55 3.37 7.91
C PHE A 14 -2.91 3.50 6.52
N LEU A 15 -3.25 4.55 5.75
CA LEU A 15 -2.58 4.85 4.48
C LEU A 15 -1.09 5.16 4.67
N ASP A 16 -0.75 5.94 5.68
CA ASP A 16 0.65 6.25 6.01
C ASP A 16 1.42 4.98 6.43
N ALA A 17 0.80 4.10 7.22
CA ALA A 17 1.39 2.83 7.59
C ALA A 17 1.60 1.91 6.37
N LEU A 18 0.64 1.87 5.44
CA LEU A 18 0.78 1.13 4.17
C LEU A 18 1.92 1.68 3.31
N GLY A 19 2.04 3.00 3.19
CA GLY A 19 3.13 3.65 2.45
C GLY A 19 4.51 3.35 3.05
N ASN A 20 4.62 3.42 4.38
CA ASN A 20 5.87 3.07 5.08
C ASN A 20 6.24 1.59 4.90
N ALA A 21 5.25 0.69 4.93
CA ALA A 21 5.47 -0.73 4.68
C ALA A 21 5.96 -0.98 3.24
N GLN A 22 5.41 -0.27 2.25
CA GLN A 22 5.88 -0.33 0.86
C GLN A 22 7.34 0.13 0.74
N ILE A 23 7.71 1.27 1.35
CA ILE A 23 9.09 1.79 1.34
C ILE A 23 10.07 0.80 2.00
N ALA A 24 9.70 0.20 3.13
CA ALA A 24 10.53 -0.79 3.80
C ALA A 24 10.73 -2.04 2.95
N PHE A 25 9.67 -2.51 2.28
CA PHE A 25 9.73 -3.64 1.36
C PHE A 25 10.64 -3.33 0.17
N ASP A 26 10.52 -2.13 -0.39
CA ASP A 26 11.33 -1.64 -1.50
C ASP A 26 12.82 -1.59 -1.16
N THR A 27 13.14 -1.10 0.04
CA THR A 27 14.50 -0.99 0.56
C THR A 27 15.13 -2.36 0.79
N GLY A 28 14.37 -3.32 1.34
CA GLY A 28 14.83 -4.70 1.53
C GLY A 28 15.21 -5.38 0.21
N GLY A 29 14.44 -5.13 -0.85
CA GLY A 29 14.72 -5.69 -2.18
C GLY A 29 15.98 -5.12 -2.85
N GLN A 30 16.21 -3.82 -2.69
CA GLN A 30 17.43 -3.18 -3.21
C GLN A 30 18.68 -3.73 -2.52
N ALA A 31 18.63 -3.93 -1.21
CA ALA A 31 19.75 -4.50 -0.46
C ALA A 31 20.14 -5.88 -1.02
N VAL A 32 19.18 -6.77 -1.32
CA VAL A 32 19.49 -8.09 -1.89
C VAL A 32 20.05 -8.00 -3.32
N THR A 33 19.49 -7.10 -4.14
CA THR A 33 20.00 -6.83 -5.50
C THR A 33 21.46 -6.36 -5.49
N ASP A 34 21.84 -5.55 -4.49
CA ASP A 34 23.22 -5.08 -4.37
C ASP A 34 24.17 -6.11 -3.76
N TYR A 35 23.66 -7.08 -2.98
CA TYR A 35 24.44 -8.23 -2.52
C TYR A 35 24.74 -9.22 -3.66
N ASP A 36 23.80 -9.44 -4.59
CA ASP A 36 23.98 -10.31 -5.76
C ASP A 36 25.14 -9.85 -6.66
N LYS A 37 25.20 -8.54 -6.96
CA LYS A 37 26.30 -7.93 -7.74
C LYS A 37 27.69 -8.14 -7.14
N ARG A 38 27.80 -8.54 -5.87
CA ARG A 38 29.07 -8.67 -5.12
C ARG A 38 29.54 -10.12 -4.94
N LEU A 39 28.69 -11.12 -5.18
CA LEU A 39 29.01 -12.54 -4.93
C LEU A 39 29.20 -13.30 -6.26
N GLY A 40 30.43 -13.66 -6.61
CA GLY A 40 30.74 -14.63 -7.67
C GLY A 40 31.24 -15.94 -7.05
N PRO A 41 30.46 -17.03 -7.10
CA PRO A 41 30.62 -18.08 -8.11
C PRO A 41 29.28 -18.66 -8.64
N SER A 42 29.33 -19.28 -9.83
CA SER A 42 28.19 -19.65 -10.70
C SER A 42 26.98 -20.35 -10.07
N VAL A 43 27.13 -21.11 -8.99
CA VAL A 43 25.98 -21.79 -8.32
C VAL A 43 25.27 -20.86 -7.34
N VAL A 44 26.01 -19.95 -6.69
CA VAL A 44 25.43 -18.91 -5.83
C VAL A 44 24.78 -17.84 -6.70
N GLU A 45 25.34 -17.57 -7.88
CA GLU A 45 24.78 -16.66 -8.88
C GLU A 45 23.42 -17.16 -9.41
N ASP A 46 23.28 -18.44 -9.79
CA ASP A 46 21.98 -18.99 -10.22
C ASP A 46 20.93 -18.97 -9.09
N ALA A 47 21.32 -19.34 -7.86
CA ALA A 47 20.41 -19.32 -6.71
C ALA A 47 19.98 -17.90 -6.32
N LEU A 48 20.89 -16.92 -6.43
CA LEU A 48 20.59 -15.52 -6.21
C LEU A 48 19.74 -14.94 -7.36
N HIS A 49 19.98 -15.35 -8.60
CA HIS A 49 19.17 -14.97 -9.75
C HIS A 49 17.73 -15.46 -9.60
N ASP A 50 17.53 -16.73 -9.25
CA ASP A 50 16.21 -17.31 -8.97
C ASP A 50 15.53 -16.61 -7.78
N PHE A 51 16.30 -16.32 -6.73
CA PHE A 51 15.80 -15.55 -5.60
C PHE A 51 15.34 -14.16 -6.04
N LEU A 52 16.15 -13.43 -6.80
CA LEU A 52 15.83 -12.08 -7.28
C LEU A 52 14.62 -12.08 -8.21
N GLN A 53 14.49 -13.06 -9.09
CA GLN A 53 13.34 -13.18 -9.97
C GLN A 53 12.05 -13.43 -9.18
N ARG A 54 12.09 -14.34 -8.20
CA ARG A 54 10.96 -14.63 -7.32
C ARG A 54 10.62 -13.45 -6.43
N TRP A 55 11.65 -12.77 -5.92
CA TRP A 55 11.51 -11.54 -5.14
C TRP A 55 10.83 -10.44 -5.96
N ASN A 56 11.31 -10.16 -7.17
CA ASN A 56 10.71 -9.15 -8.05
C ASN A 56 9.26 -9.49 -8.43
N THR A 57 8.98 -10.77 -8.68
CA THR A 57 7.61 -11.24 -8.97
C THR A 57 6.70 -11.09 -7.75
N GLY A 58 7.15 -11.53 -6.57
CA GLY A 58 6.43 -11.38 -5.31
C GLY A 58 6.21 -9.90 -4.95
N ARG A 59 7.22 -9.06 -5.19
CA ARG A 59 7.14 -7.61 -5.02
C ARG A 59 6.06 -7.00 -5.90
N ALA A 60 6.04 -7.32 -7.19
CA ALA A 60 5.01 -6.80 -8.10
C ALA A 60 3.58 -7.17 -7.64
N ALA A 61 3.40 -8.38 -7.11
CA ALA A 61 2.12 -8.79 -6.52
C ALA A 61 1.79 -7.98 -5.25
N ILE A 62 2.77 -7.81 -4.35
CA ILE A 62 2.63 -7.04 -3.12
C ILE A 62 2.30 -5.57 -3.41
N ASP A 63 3.02 -4.93 -4.36
CA ASP A 63 2.75 -3.57 -4.82
C ASP A 63 1.32 -3.43 -5.38
N SER A 64 0.84 -4.44 -6.12
CA SER A 64 -0.54 -4.46 -6.62
C SER A 64 -1.57 -4.51 -5.48
N TYR A 65 -1.32 -5.28 -4.42
CA TYR A 65 -2.18 -5.33 -3.24
C TYR A 65 -2.17 -4.02 -2.46
N PHE A 66 -1.00 -3.40 -2.26
CA PHE A 66 -0.90 -2.07 -1.64
C PHE A 66 -1.70 -1.03 -2.44
N ALA A 67 -1.55 -1.01 -3.77
CA ALA A 67 -2.30 -0.11 -4.64
C ALA A 67 -3.82 -0.33 -4.54
N ALA A 68 -4.27 -1.59 -4.49
CA ALA A 68 -5.69 -1.92 -4.34
C ALA A 68 -6.24 -1.47 -2.97
N LEU A 69 -5.50 -1.69 -1.89
CA LEU A 69 -5.87 -1.26 -0.54
C LEU A 69 -5.94 0.26 -0.44
N THR A 70 -4.93 0.96 -0.94
CA THR A 70 -4.91 2.43 -1.00
C THR A 70 -6.10 2.97 -1.78
N LYS A 71 -6.41 2.38 -2.94
CA LYS A 71 -7.57 2.77 -3.74
C LYS A 71 -8.90 2.55 -2.99
N MET A 72 -9.05 1.42 -2.32
CA MET A 72 -10.25 1.11 -1.54
C MET A 72 -10.45 2.09 -0.38
N VAL A 73 -9.37 2.38 0.36
CA VAL A 73 -9.42 3.31 1.50
C VAL A 73 -9.72 4.73 1.03
N ASN A 74 -9.05 5.21 -0.02
CA ASN A 74 -9.36 6.52 -0.61
C ASN A 74 -10.82 6.63 -1.09
N GLY A 75 -11.31 5.61 -1.81
CA GLY A 75 -12.71 5.58 -2.25
C GLY A 75 -13.70 5.56 -1.08
N SER A 76 -13.34 4.90 0.03
CA SER A 76 -14.16 4.88 1.25
C SER A 76 -14.17 6.26 1.93
N ILE A 77 -13.02 6.92 2.05
CA ILE A 77 -12.92 8.29 2.58
C ILE A 77 -13.77 9.26 1.75
N GLU A 78 -13.67 9.20 0.41
CA GLU A 78 -14.45 10.06 -0.48
C GLU A 78 -15.96 9.82 -0.34
N ALA A 79 -16.38 8.55 -0.28
CA ALA A 79 -17.78 8.19 -0.11
C ALA A 79 -18.33 8.70 1.22
N LEU A 80 -17.57 8.55 2.31
CA LEU A 80 -17.97 8.99 3.63
C LEU A 80 -18.03 10.53 3.72
N LYS A 81 -17.04 11.24 3.16
CA LYS A 81 -17.07 12.72 3.05
C LYS A 81 -18.29 13.21 2.27
N LYS A 82 -18.69 12.48 1.23
CA LYS A 82 -19.90 12.80 0.46
C LYS A 82 -21.16 12.60 1.29
N VAL A 83 -21.28 11.46 2.00
CA VAL A 83 -22.41 11.19 2.89
C VAL A 83 -22.53 12.26 3.98
N ASP A 84 -21.42 12.65 4.60
CA ASP A 84 -21.42 13.72 5.62
C ASP A 84 -21.88 15.06 5.04
N LYS A 85 -21.44 15.40 3.82
CA LYS A 85 -21.88 16.61 3.12
C LYS A 85 -23.38 16.57 2.79
N ASP A 86 -23.89 15.43 2.31
CA ASP A 86 -25.29 15.25 1.95
C ASP A 86 -26.21 15.29 3.20
N LEU A 87 -25.72 14.83 4.36
CA LEU A 87 -26.41 14.92 5.65
C LEU A 87 -26.33 16.31 6.30
N ALA A 88 -25.27 17.08 6.02
CA ALA A 88 -25.10 18.45 6.51
C ALA A 88 -25.90 19.49 5.70
N ASP A 89 -26.39 19.12 4.51
CA ASP A 89 -27.21 20.00 3.67
C ASP A 89 -28.68 19.96 4.10
N PRO A 90 -29.25 21.05 4.68
CA PRO A 90 -30.59 21.06 5.26
C PRO A 90 -31.74 20.96 4.24
N THR A 91 -31.44 20.81 2.95
CA THR A 91 -32.44 20.76 1.87
C THR A 91 -32.94 19.35 1.53
N THR A 92 -32.39 18.30 2.14
CA THR A 92 -32.79 16.89 1.89
C THR A 92 -33.94 16.38 2.77
N THR A 93 -34.55 17.24 3.61
CA THR A 93 -35.75 16.92 4.43
C THR A 93 -36.96 17.81 4.10
N GLY A 94 -37.17 18.11 2.81
CA GLY A 94 -38.42 18.67 2.28
C GLY A 94 -39.33 17.61 1.70
#